data_AF-A0A961QT35-F1
#
_entry.id   AF-A0A961QT35-F1
#
_cell.length_a   1.000
_cell.length_b   1.000
_cell.length_c   1.000
_cell.angle_alpha   90.00
_cell.angle_beta   90.00
_cell.angle_gamma   90.00
#
_symmetry.space_group_name_H-M   'P 1'
#
loop_
_entity.id
_entity.type
_entity.pdbx_description
1 polymer ?
#
loop_
_entity_poly.entity_id
_entity_poly.type
_entity_poly.pdbx_seq_one_letter_code
_entity_poly.pdbx_strand_id
1 'polypeptide(L)'
;MARSDRTDTLMGFEGLGLLAGTRRAGNWSGSLPEITGLSVDSRRTQPGQLFAALPGVHVHGGTFISYALRMGAAAVLTDPEGLAIAEAELGPLEVPVVLSDSPRRTLAIAASRWSGRQPETVVAVTGTNGKTSV
;
A
#
# COMPACT_ATOMS: atom_id res chain seq x y z
N MET A 1 29.20 -20.41 10.38
CA MET A 1 27.83 -20.78 10.77
C MET A 1 27.01 -19.49 10.74
N ALA A 2 26.49 -19.13 9.57
CA ALA A 2 25.89 -17.82 9.31
C ALA A 2 24.44 -17.80 9.82
N ARG A 3 24.19 -17.06 10.90
CA ARG A 3 22.83 -16.63 11.24
C ARG A 3 22.43 -15.59 10.21
N SER A 4 21.48 -15.98 9.35
CA SER A 4 20.82 -15.10 8.40
C SER A 4 19.97 -14.11 9.19
N ASP A 5 20.52 -12.91 9.43
CA ASP A 5 19.78 -11.77 9.97
C ASP A 5 18.75 -11.32 8.93
N ARG A 6 17.54 -11.84 9.11
CA ARG A 6 16.34 -11.43 8.40
C ARG A 6 15.91 -10.09 9.01
N THR A 7 16.39 -8.98 8.45
CA THR A 7 15.92 -7.64 8.83
C THR A 7 14.48 -7.49 8.32
N ASP A 8 13.51 -7.69 9.21
CA ASP A 8 12.14 -7.24 9.02
C ASP A 8 12.18 -5.71 8.88
N THR A 9 12.24 -5.21 7.64
CA THR A 9 12.35 -3.77 7.35
C THR A 9 11.03 -3.07 7.69
N LEU A 10 10.76 -2.81 8.96
CA LEU A 10 9.65 -1.96 9.40
C LEU A 10 9.98 -0.52 9.01
N MET A 11 9.08 0.14 8.25
CA MET A 11 9.23 1.56 7.90
C MET A 11 7.98 2.35 8.28
N GLY A 12 8.19 3.53 8.87
CA GLY A 12 7.14 4.52 9.06
C GLY A 12 6.79 5.28 7.77
N PHE A 13 5.69 6.02 7.81
CA PHE A 13 5.15 6.79 6.68
C PHE A 13 6.16 7.79 6.07
N GLU A 14 6.99 8.42 6.90
CA GLU A 14 8.04 9.35 6.45
C GLU A 14 9.15 8.63 5.65
N GLY A 15 9.62 7.50 6.18
CA GLY A 15 10.62 6.65 5.51
C GLY A 15 10.13 6.15 4.15
N LEU A 16 8.83 5.87 4.03
CA LEU A 16 8.18 5.51 2.76
C LEU A 16 7.89 6.70 1.84
N GLY A 17 8.11 7.95 2.28
CA GLY A 17 7.81 9.15 1.48
C GLY A 17 6.33 9.40 1.30
N LEU A 18 5.49 8.78 2.12
CA LEU A 18 4.03 8.88 2.02
C LEU A 18 3.47 10.21 2.55
N LEU A 19 4.33 11.06 3.12
CA LEU A 19 3.93 12.37 3.67
C LEU A 19 4.26 13.54 2.74
N ALA A 20 5.07 13.32 1.69
CA ALA A 20 5.52 14.38 0.81
C ALA A 20 4.54 14.56 -0.36
N GLY A 21 3.89 15.72 -0.44
CA GLY A 21 2.95 16.04 -1.51
C GLY A 21 1.64 15.23 -1.46
N THR A 22 1.30 14.69 -0.30
CA THR A 22 0.07 13.95 -0.03
C THR A 22 -0.78 14.68 1.02
N ARG A 23 -2.06 14.33 1.10
CA ARG A 23 -2.98 14.78 2.14
C ARG A 23 -3.25 13.62 3.12
N ARG A 24 -3.62 13.95 4.35
CA ARG A 24 -3.97 12.99 5.40
C ARG A 24 -5.48 12.91 5.54
N ALA A 25 -6.03 11.71 5.58
CA ALA A 25 -7.44 11.42 5.88
C ALA A 25 -7.57 10.16 6.75
N GLY A 26 -8.78 9.85 7.22
CA GLY A 26 -8.99 8.80 8.22
C GLY A 26 -8.33 9.13 9.55
N ASN A 27 -8.00 8.11 10.33
CA ASN A 27 -7.47 8.28 11.68
C ASN A 27 -5.94 8.40 11.71
N TRP A 28 -5.45 9.59 12.01
CA TRP A 28 -4.03 9.88 12.27
C TRP A 28 -3.74 10.19 13.74
N SER A 29 -4.71 9.96 14.63
CA SER A 29 -4.55 10.24 16.06
C SER A 29 -3.77 9.11 16.73
N GLY A 30 -2.87 9.48 17.64
CA GLY A 30 -2.05 8.52 18.39
C GLY A 30 -0.77 8.09 17.68
N SER A 31 -0.24 6.92 18.07
CA SER A 31 0.96 6.35 17.47
C SER A 31 0.62 5.74 16.11
N LEU A 32 1.29 6.21 15.05
CA LEU A 32 1.09 5.68 13.71
C LEU A 32 1.65 4.25 13.62
N PRO A 33 0.94 3.33 12.94
CA PRO A 33 1.42 1.96 12.80
C PRO A 33 2.69 1.90 11.96
N GLU A 34 3.56 0.96 12.30
CA GLU A 34 4.67 0.60 11.42
C GLU A 34 4.15 -0.20 10.23
N ILE A 35 4.64 0.13 9.03
CA ILE A 35 4.27 -0.58 7.82
C ILE A 35 5.20 -1.78 7.64
N THR A 36 4.61 -2.96 7.49
CA THR A 36 5.30 -4.26 7.34
C THR A 36 5.42 -4.71 5.88
N GLY A 37 4.78 -3.98 4.96
CA GLY A 37 4.83 -4.25 3.52
C GLY A 37 3.86 -3.41 2.72
N LEU A 38 3.94 -3.53 1.39
CA LEU A 38 3.07 -2.85 0.44
C LEU A 38 2.23 -3.89 -0.31
N SER A 39 0.92 -3.64 -0.46
CA SER A 39 0.01 -4.50 -1.22
C SER A 39 -0.85 -3.70 -2.19
N VAL A 40 -1.04 -4.21 -3.41
CA VAL A 40 -1.99 -3.68 -4.41
C VAL A 40 -3.16 -4.63 -4.68
N ASP A 41 -3.14 -5.82 -4.08
CA ASP A 41 -4.18 -6.84 -4.23
C ASP A 41 -4.76 -7.14 -2.85
N SER A 42 -6.00 -6.73 -2.64
CA SER A 42 -6.70 -6.86 -1.36
C SER A 42 -6.76 -8.32 -0.89
N ARG A 43 -6.75 -9.29 -1.80
CA ARG A 43 -6.77 -10.74 -1.51
C ARG A 43 -5.44 -11.24 -0.93
N ARG A 44 -4.36 -10.49 -1.14
CA ARG A 44 -3.00 -10.83 -0.69
C ARG A 44 -2.50 -9.91 0.42
N THR A 45 -3.30 -8.92 0.81
CA THR A 45 -3.00 -8.02 1.92
C THR A 45 -2.84 -8.81 3.21
N GLN A 46 -1.78 -8.50 3.94
CA GLN A 46 -1.47 -9.11 5.23
C GLN A 46 -1.54 -8.06 6.36
N PRO A 47 -1.69 -8.50 7.61
CA PRO A 47 -1.62 -7.63 8.77
C PRO A 47 -0.38 -6.72 8.76
N GLY A 48 -0.58 -5.42 9.00
CA GLY A 48 0.51 -4.44 9.05
C GLY A 48 0.87 -3.80 7.70
N GLN A 49 0.31 -4.27 6.58
CA GLN A 49 0.66 -3.73 5.27
C GLN A 49 -0.10 -2.44 4.93
N LEU A 50 0.53 -1.60 4.11
CA LEU A 50 -0.12 -0.51 3.39
C LEU A 50 -0.85 -1.10 2.18
N PHE A 51 -2.17 -0.95 2.14
CA PHE A 51 -2.95 -1.27 0.95
C PHE A 51 -3.05 -0.06 0.02
N ALA A 52 -2.59 -0.23 -1.23
CA ALA A 52 -2.67 0.78 -2.27
C ALA A 52 -3.91 0.56 -3.15
N ALA A 53 -4.96 1.31 -2.85
CA ALA A 53 -6.21 1.36 -3.59
C ALA A 53 -6.08 2.34 -4.77
N LEU A 54 -5.63 1.80 -5.92
CA LEU A 54 -5.33 2.59 -7.11
C LEU A 54 -6.54 2.74 -8.04
N PRO A 55 -6.66 3.84 -8.82
CA PRO A 55 -7.63 3.95 -9.89
C PRO A 55 -7.34 2.90 -10.97
N GLY A 56 -8.37 2.13 -11.31
CA GLY A 56 -8.35 1.09 -12.35
C GLY A 56 -9.14 1.51 -13.59
N VAL A 57 -9.02 0.74 -14.68
CA VAL A 57 -9.74 1.00 -15.94
C VAL A 57 -11.22 0.62 -15.83
N HIS A 58 -11.52 -0.45 -15.11
CA HIS A 58 -12.89 -0.99 -14.99
C HIS A 58 -13.49 -0.80 -13.59
N VAL A 59 -12.67 -0.90 -12.55
CA VAL A 59 -13.10 -0.79 -11.15
C VAL A 59 -12.05 0.01 -10.39
N HIS A 60 -12.52 0.97 -9.59
CA HIS A 60 -11.65 1.73 -8.71
C HIS A 60 -11.19 0.88 -7.52
N GLY A 61 -9.91 0.92 -7.17
CA GLY A 61 -9.33 0.15 -6.05
C GLY A 61 -9.95 0.48 -4.69
N GLY A 62 -10.57 1.64 -4.56
CA GLY A 62 -11.32 2.08 -3.38
C GLY A 62 -12.40 1.09 -2.94
N THR A 63 -13.02 0.40 -3.90
CA THR A 63 -14.04 -0.65 -3.67
C THR A 63 -13.52 -1.82 -2.85
N PHE A 64 -12.20 -2.00 -2.76
CA PHE A 64 -11.58 -3.12 -2.05
C PHE A 64 -10.97 -2.71 -0.71
N ILE A 65 -11.12 -1.45 -0.29
CA ILE A 65 -10.59 -0.96 0.99
C ILE A 65 -11.25 -1.70 2.16
N SER A 66 -12.57 -1.90 2.15
CA SER A 66 -13.29 -2.65 3.19
C SER A 66 -12.70 -4.05 3.38
N TYR A 67 -12.44 -4.77 2.28
CA TYR A 67 -11.80 -6.08 2.32
C TYR A 67 -10.37 -6.01 2.85
N ALA A 68 -9.56 -5.06 2.38
CA ALA A 68 -8.17 -4.91 2.82
C ALA A 68 -8.06 -4.61 4.32
N LEU A 69 -8.97 -3.79 4.88
CA LEU A 69 -9.05 -3.53 6.31
C LEU A 69 -9.40 -4.79 7.09
N ARG A 70 -10.36 -5.60 6.60
CA ARG A 70 -10.69 -6.91 7.20
C ARG A 70 -9.51 -7.89 7.20
N MET A 71 -8.60 -7.77 6.23
CA MET A 71 -7.36 -8.56 6.15
C MET A 71 -6.24 -8.01 7.05
N GLY A 72 -6.45 -6.88 7.73
CA GLY A 72 -5.51 -6.28 8.66
C GLY A 72 -4.58 -5.22 8.04
N ALA A 73 -4.98 -4.60 6.92
CA ALA A 73 -4.25 -3.43 6.41
C ALA A 73 -4.11 -2.37 7.52
N ALA A 74 -2.87 -1.96 7.79
CA ALA A 74 -2.60 -0.96 8.83
C ALA A 74 -2.77 0.48 8.31
N ALA A 75 -2.75 0.67 7.00
CA ALA A 75 -2.91 1.96 6.36
C ALA A 75 -3.40 1.80 4.92
N VAL A 76 -3.92 2.89 4.35
CA VAL A 76 -4.40 2.93 2.96
C VAL A 76 -3.72 4.06 2.19
N LEU A 77 -3.32 3.79 0.95
CA LEU A 77 -2.93 4.79 -0.04
C LEU A 77 -4.00 4.83 -1.14
N THR A 78 -4.62 5.98 -1.35
CA THR A 78 -5.62 6.15 -2.40
C THR A 78 -5.72 7.61 -2.87
N ASP A 79 -6.59 7.88 -3.83
CA ASP A 79 -6.96 9.23 -4.26
C ASP A 79 -8.30 9.66 -3.63
N PRO A 80 -8.76 10.91 -3.84
CA PRO A 80 -10.02 11.37 -3.24
C PRO A 80 -11.25 10.53 -3.66
N GLU A 81 -11.27 10.01 -4.88
CA GLU A 81 -12.38 9.17 -5.35
C GLU A 81 -12.40 7.84 -4.60
N GLY A 82 -11.25 7.20 -4.43
CA GLY A 82 -11.14 5.97 -3.65
C GLY A 82 -11.53 6.11 -2.19
N LEU A 83 -11.20 7.24 -1.56
CA LEU A 83 -11.65 7.53 -0.20
C LEU A 83 -13.18 7.68 -0.14
N ALA A 84 -13.77 8.44 -1.05
CA ALA A 84 -15.22 8.63 -1.09
C ALA A 84 -15.98 7.30 -1.26
N ILE A 85 -15.46 6.40 -2.11
CA ILE A 85 -16.02 5.05 -2.29
C ILE A 85 -15.99 4.26 -0.97
N ALA A 86 -14.85 4.27 -0.27
CA ALA A 86 -14.71 3.53 0.98
C ALA A 86 -15.57 4.12 2.11
N GLU A 87 -15.63 5.44 2.22
CA GLU A 87 -16.42 6.12 3.26
C GLU A 87 -17.93 5.98 3.01
N ALA A 88 -18.37 5.84 1.76
CA ALA A 88 -19.77 5.54 1.45
C ALA A 88 -20.22 4.17 2.00
N GLU A 89 -19.30 3.21 2.12
CA GLU A 89 -19.57 1.87 2.65
C GLU A 89 -19.33 1.79 4.18
N LEU A 90 -18.21 2.35 4.65
CA LEU A 90 -17.69 2.12 6.00
C LEU A 90 -17.85 3.32 6.94
N GLY A 91 -18.16 4.51 6.41
CA GLY A 91 -17.95 5.77 7.12
C GLY A 91 -16.46 6.13 7.25
N PRO A 92 -16.11 7.06 8.16
CA PRO A 92 -14.72 7.49 8.37
C PRO A 92 -13.79 6.32 8.68
N LEU A 93 -12.66 6.23 7.98
CA LEU A 93 -11.72 5.12 8.14
C LEU A 93 -10.93 5.22 9.45
N GLU A 94 -10.87 4.12 10.21
CA GLU A 94 -10.18 4.04 11.51
C GLU A 94 -8.66 3.86 11.41
N VAL A 95 -8.13 3.75 10.19
CA VAL A 95 -6.68 3.68 9.91
C VAL A 95 -6.20 4.96 9.22
N PRO A 96 -4.89 5.25 9.24
CA PRO A 96 -4.33 6.33 8.46
C PRO A 96 -4.54 6.13 6.95
N VAL A 97 -5.09 7.15 6.30
CA VAL A 97 -5.24 7.22 4.85
C VAL A 97 -4.31 8.29 4.28
N VAL A 98 -3.46 7.87 3.36
CA VAL A 98 -2.61 8.72 2.53
C VAL A 98 -3.37 9.04 1.26
N LEU A 99 -3.84 10.27 1.14
CA LEU A 99 -4.51 10.79 -0.06
C LEU A 99 -3.47 11.37 -1.02
N SER A 100 -3.49 10.91 -2.26
CA SER A 100 -2.54 11.30 -3.28
C SER A 100 -3.26 11.52 -4.60
N ASP A 101 -3.03 12.65 -5.28
CA ASP A 101 -3.57 12.91 -6.61
C ASP A 101 -2.90 12.04 -7.70
N SER A 102 -1.79 11.37 -7.37
CA SER A 102 -1.11 10.40 -8.25
C SER A 102 -0.72 9.13 -7.49
N PRO A 103 -1.68 8.33 -7.01
CA PRO A 103 -1.43 7.24 -6.05
C PRO A 103 -0.50 6.16 -6.62
N ARG A 104 -0.51 5.94 -7.95
CA ARG A 104 0.45 5.05 -8.62
C ARG A 104 1.90 5.53 -8.48
N ARG A 105 2.13 6.84 -8.62
CA ARG A 105 3.46 7.45 -8.47
C ARG A 105 3.92 7.39 -7.01
N THR A 106 3.02 7.71 -6.09
CA THR A 106 3.28 7.65 -4.64
C THR A 106 3.63 6.23 -4.22
N LEU A 107 2.91 5.22 -4.71
CA LEU A 107 3.25 3.82 -4.49
C LEU A 107 4.63 3.46 -5.05
N ALA A 108 4.97 3.91 -6.26
CA ALA A 108 6.27 3.63 -6.87
C ALA A 108 7.43 4.21 -6.05
N ILE A 109 7.26 5.42 -5.49
CA ILE A 109 8.24 6.03 -4.59
C ILE A 109 8.33 5.25 -3.27
N ALA A 110 7.19 4.87 -2.68
CA ALA A 110 7.17 4.07 -1.47
C ALA A 110 7.86 2.71 -1.68
N ALA A 111 7.59 2.04 -2.81
CA ALA A 111 8.19 0.76 -3.16
C ALA A 111 9.71 0.88 -3.38
N SER A 112 10.18 1.93 -4.06
CA SER A 112 11.62 2.12 -4.27
C SER A 112 12.37 2.36 -2.95
N ARG A 113 11.74 3.01 -1.98
CA ARG A 113 12.29 3.21 -0.63
C ARG A 113 12.21 1.94 0.21
N TRP A 114 11.09 1.21 0.13
CA TRP A 114 10.87 -0.06 0.84
C TRP A 114 11.88 -1.13 0.43
N SER A 115 12.21 -1.22 -0.86
CA SER A 115 13.12 -2.25 -1.38
C SER A 115 14.61 -2.03 -1.07
N GLY A 116 15.03 -0.88 -0.54
CA GLY A 116 16.47 -0.55 -0.40
C GLY A 116 17.21 -0.50 -1.76
N ARG A 117 18.55 -0.26 -1.76
CA ARG A 117 19.39 -0.26 -2.99
C ARG A 117 19.05 -1.50 -3.82
N GLN A 118 18.43 -1.30 -4.98
CA GLN A 118 18.25 -2.38 -5.95
C GLN A 118 19.60 -3.09 -6.14
N PRO A 119 19.63 -4.43 -6.23
CA PRO A 119 20.81 -5.09 -6.77
C PRO A 119 21.11 -4.47 -8.16
N GLU A 120 22.39 -4.33 -8.52
CA GLU A 120 22.82 -3.70 -9.79
C GLU A 120 22.17 -4.36 -11.03
N THR A 121 21.61 -5.55 -10.87
CA THR A 121 20.90 -6.30 -11.90
C THR A 121 19.43 -6.50 -11.51
N VAL A 122 18.53 -5.85 -12.25
CA VAL A 122 17.08 -6.12 -12.23
C VAL A 122 16.71 -6.83 -13.52
N VAL A 123 16.31 -8.09 -13.44
CA VAL A 123 15.68 -8.81 -14.56
C VAL A 123 14.17 -8.74 -14.40
N ALA A 124 13.53 -7.88 -15.17
CA ALA A 124 12.07 -7.87 -15.30
C ALA A 124 11.67 -8.75 -16.48
N VAL A 125 11.11 -9.93 -16.20
CA VAL A 125 10.43 -10.72 -17.24
C VAL A 125 9.01 -10.17 -17.37
N THR A 126 8.75 -9.44 -18.45
CA THR A 126 7.36 -9.11 -18.84
C THR A 126 6.90 -10.17 -19.84
N GLY A 127 5.93 -10.98 -19.42
CA GLY A 127 5.23 -11.92 -20.29
C GLY A 127 3.75 -11.59 -20.30
N THR A 128 3.20 -11.25 -21.47
CA THR A 128 1.79 -10.93 -21.66
C THR A 128 0.86 -12.15 -21.75
N ASN A 129 1.32 -13.39 -21.62
CA ASN A 129 0.43 -14.55 -21.50
C ASN A 129 1.08 -15.68 -20.70
N GLY A 130 0.35 -16.27 -19.74
CA GLY A 130 0.73 -17.54 -19.08
C GLY A 130 0.85 -17.56 -17.55
N LYS A 131 -0.10 -17.01 -16.79
CA LYS A 131 -0.21 -17.35 -15.34
C LYS A 131 -0.94 -18.68 -15.19
N THR A 132 -0.15 -19.75 -15.19
CA THR A 132 -0.36 -21.05 -14.53
C THR A 132 -1.79 -21.33 -14.04
N SER A 133 -2.48 -22.22 -14.76
CA SER A 133 -3.44 -23.15 -14.18
C SER A 133 -2.74 -24.52 -14.06
N VAL A 134 -2.83 -25.11 -12.86
CA VAL A 134 -2.23 -26.37 -12.36
C VAL A 134 -0.73 -26.34 -12.10
#